data_AF-A0AAE1AHC4-F1
#
_entry.id   AF-A0AAE1AHC4-F1
#
_cell.length_a   1.000
_cell.length_b   1.000
_cell.length_c   1.000
_cell.angle_alpha   90.00
_cell.angle_beta   90.00
_cell.angle_gamma   90.00
#
_symmetry.space_group_name_H-M   'P 1'
#
loop_
_entity.id
_entity.type
_entity.pdbx_description
1 polymer ?
#
loop_
_entity_poly.entity_id
_entity_poly.type
_entity_poly.pdbx_seq_one_letter_code
_entity_poly.pdbx_strand_id
1 'polypeptide(L)'
;MSEVMEMMEIERRLSTPYHAQSNGMVERFNGTLKKMLHKLTADKPHTWTKLIPAVLFAFREIPNSTTRYRPFTLMYGRQVRGPADIIADICSGTDNIVEEHIFFHDYANRLYQDITKACEIAAENGKLN
;
A
#
# COMPACT_ATOMS: atom_id res chain seq x y z
N MET A 1 19.94 2.12 20.63
CA MET A 1 19.43 2.18 19.23
C MET A 1 20.47 1.70 18.24
N SER A 2 21.74 2.11 18.34
CA SER A 2 22.83 1.56 17.50
C SER A 2 22.99 0.05 17.64
N GLU A 3 23.04 -0.47 18.86
CA GLU A 3 23.16 -1.92 19.12
C GLU A 3 22.02 -2.75 18.50
N VAL A 4 20.78 -2.23 18.52
CA VAL A 4 19.63 -2.90 17.91
C VAL A 4 19.72 -2.89 16.38
N MET A 5 20.18 -1.78 15.80
CA MET A 5 20.37 -1.68 14.35
C MET A 5 21.49 -2.62 13.87
N GLU A 6 22.56 -2.74 14.65
CA GLU A 6 23.69 -3.64 14.36
C GLU A 6 23.27 -5.11 14.44
N MET A 7 22.50 -5.50 15.48
CA MET A 7 21.93 -6.85 15.58
C MET A 7 20.96 -7.20 14.44
N MET A 8 20.31 -6.21 13.83
CA MET A 8 19.36 -6.39 12.72
C MET A 8 19.97 -6.14 11.35
N GLU A 9 21.28 -5.86 11.27
CA GLU A 9 21.99 -5.52 10.02
C GLU A 9 21.37 -4.33 9.27
N ILE A 10 20.79 -3.37 10.00
CA ILE A 10 20.14 -2.18 9.42
C ILE A 10 21.15 -1.05 9.28
N GLU A 11 21.41 -0.64 8.03
CA GLU A 11 22.20 0.56 7.75
C GLU A 11 21.37 1.83 8.04
N ARG A 12 21.85 2.64 8.98
CA ARG A 12 21.22 3.93 9.31
C ARG A 12 21.69 5.03 8.36
N ARG A 13 20.83 5.44 7.42
CA ARG A 13 21.03 6.65 6.60
C ARG A 13 20.41 7.86 7.31
N LEU A 14 21.22 8.87 7.62
CA LEU A 14 20.77 10.12 8.21
C LEU A 14 20.66 11.21 7.15
N SER A 15 19.53 11.91 7.11
CA SER A 15 19.40 13.15 6.34
C SER A 15 20.14 14.28 7.04
N THR A 16 20.75 15.20 6.28
CA THR A 16 21.34 16.41 6.84
C THR A 16 20.27 17.28 7.49
N PRO A 17 20.59 17.99 8.59
CA PRO A 17 19.69 18.96 9.18
C PRO A 17 19.21 19.97 8.13
N TYR A 18 17.93 20.34 8.17
CA TYR A 18 17.30 21.27 7.23
C TYR A 18 17.23 20.80 5.75
N HIS A 19 17.38 19.51 5.47
CA HIS A 19 17.16 18.94 4.12
C HIS A 19 15.99 17.94 4.13
N ALA A 20 14.78 18.46 4.31
CA ALA A 20 13.54 17.66 4.31
C ALA A 20 13.27 16.92 2.99
N GLN A 21 13.90 17.35 1.89
CA GLN A 21 13.75 16.72 0.57
C GLN A 21 14.10 15.23 0.58
N SER A 22 15.10 14.81 1.37
CA SER A 22 15.49 13.40 1.50
C SER A 22 14.38 12.52 2.09
N ASN A 23 13.46 13.08 2.88
CA ASN A 23 12.33 12.37 3.48
C ASN A 23 10.99 12.69 2.80
N GLY A 24 11.00 13.38 1.66
CA GLY A 24 9.80 13.96 1.07
C GLY A 24 8.70 12.94 0.73
N MET A 25 9.05 11.70 0.39
CA MET A 25 8.06 10.63 0.14
C MET A 25 7.29 10.25 1.40
N VAL A 26 7.99 10.09 2.52
CA VAL A 26 7.39 9.77 3.82
C VAL A 26 6.55 10.94 4.32
N GLU A 27 7.03 12.18 4.15
CA GLU A 27 6.28 13.38 4.53
C GLU A 27 4.98 13.52 3.73
N ARG A 28 5.02 13.32 2.40
CA ARG A 28 3.83 13.31 1.55
C ARG A 28 2.82 12.26 1.99
N PHE A 29 3.29 11.04 2.25
CA PHE A 29 2.44 9.97 2.76
C PHE A 29 1.80 10.35 4.11
N ASN A 30 2.60 10.82 5.06
CA ASN A 30 2.10 11.23 6.37
C ASN A 30 1.09 12.38 6.27
N GLY A 31 1.28 13.32 5.35
CA GLY A 31 0.31 14.38 5.05
C GLY A 31 -1.03 13.83 4.55
N THR A 32 -1.00 12.87 3.63
CA THR A 32 -2.21 12.20 3.11
C THR A 32 -2.92 11.41 4.20
N LEU A 33 -2.16 10.63 4.99
CA LEU A 33 -2.70 9.85 6.10
C LEU A 33 -3.42 10.73 7.13
N LYS A 34 -2.79 11.84 7.52
CA LYS A 34 -3.40 12.84 8.43
C LYS A 34 -4.69 13.42 7.85
N LYS A 35 -4.70 13.77 6.55
CA LYS A 35 -5.91 14.29 5.89
C LYS A 35 -7.06 13.28 5.89
N MET A 36 -6.77 12.00 5.62
CA MET A 36 -7.80 10.94 5.66
C MET A 36 -8.34 10.75 7.08
N LEU A 37 -7.45 10.70 8.09
CA LEU A 37 -7.85 10.58 9.49
C LEU A 37 -8.69 11.77 9.93
N HIS A 38 -8.26 13.01 9.65
CA HIS A 38 -9.00 14.23 10.00
C HIS A 38 -10.43 14.23 9.45
N LYS A 39 -10.65 13.71 8.23
CA LYS A 39 -11.99 13.60 7.65
C LYS A 39 -12.86 12.60 8.41
N LEU A 40 -12.30 11.46 8.82
CA LEU A 40 -13.05 10.40 9.49
C LEU A 40 -13.28 10.65 10.98
N THR A 41 -12.47 11.52 11.60
CA THR A 41 -12.53 11.81 13.04
C THR A 41 -13.09 13.19 13.35
N ALA A 42 -13.65 13.89 12.36
CA ALA A 42 -14.25 15.21 12.53
C ALA A 42 -15.23 15.26 13.70
N ASP A 43 -16.10 14.25 13.82
CA ASP A 43 -17.11 14.18 14.89
C ASP A 43 -16.57 13.55 16.20
N LYS A 44 -15.51 12.74 16.11
CA LYS A 44 -14.95 11.98 17.24
C LYS A 44 -13.42 11.90 17.17
N PRO A 45 -12.70 12.95 17.60
CA PRO A 45 -11.24 13.01 17.47
C PRO A 45 -10.51 11.86 18.16
N HIS A 46 -11.02 11.38 19.31
CA HIS A 46 -10.37 10.34 20.12
C HIS A 46 -10.40 8.94 19.50
N THR A 47 -11.14 8.71 18.40
CA THR A 47 -11.23 7.38 17.77
C THR A 47 -10.17 7.14 16.70
N TRP A 48 -9.32 8.14 16.40
CA TRP A 48 -8.36 8.09 15.30
C TRP A 48 -7.46 6.84 15.34
N THR A 49 -7.00 6.42 16.52
CA THR A 49 -6.13 5.24 16.68
C THR A 49 -6.82 3.96 16.22
N LYS A 50 -8.13 3.83 16.45
CA LYS A 50 -8.92 2.67 16.00
C LYS A 50 -9.13 2.65 14.48
N LEU A 51 -9.07 3.82 13.84
CA LEU A 51 -9.28 3.97 12.41
C LEU A 51 -8.00 3.79 11.59
N ILE A 52 -6.81 3.81 12.21
CA ILE A 52 -5.52 3.64 11.50
C ILE A 52 -5.52 2.41 10.58
N PRO A 53 -5.93 1.20 11.02
CA PRO A 53 -5.90 0.03 10.14
C PRO A 53 -6.78 0.19 8.91
N ALA A 54 -7.98 0.76 9.08
CA ALA A 54 -8.94 0.98 8.00
C ALA A 54 -8.42 2.03 7.00
N VAL A 55 -7.85 3.13 7.49
CA VAL A 55 -7.28 4.18 6.62
C VAL A 55 -6.07 3.67 5.85
N LEU A 56 -5.19 2.91 6.51
CA LEU A 56 -4.04 2.31 5.84
C LEU A 56 -4.47 1.30 4.78
N PHE A 57 -5.53 0.52 5.04
CA PHE A 57 -6.10 -0.38 4.06
C PHE A 57 -6.62 0.39 2.84
N ALA A 58 -7.48 1.40 3.05
CA ALA A 58 -8.03 2.22 1.98
C ALA A 58 -6.92 2.90 1.14
N PHE A 59 -5.86 3.38 1.79
CA PHE A 59 -4.71 3.94 1.08
C PHE A 59 -3.98 2.92 0.21
N ARG A 60 -3.85 1.66 0.67
CA ARG A 60 -3.17 0.59 -0.06
C ARG A 60 -4.01 -0.01 -1.18
N GLU A 61 -5.33 0.09 -1.09
CA GLU A 61 -6.30 -0.42 -2.06
C GLU A 61 -6.42 0.48 -3.29
N ILE A 62 -6.22 1.79 -3.16
CA ILE A 62 -6.44 2.78 -4.24
C ILE A 62 -5.13 3.03 -5.02
N PRO A 63 -5.19 3.17 -6.36
CA PRO A 63 -4.02 3.55 -7.15
C PRO A 63 -3.47 4.91 -6.75
N ASN A 64 -2.16 5.00 -6.50
CA ASN A 64 -1.52 6.28 -6.24
C ASN A 64 -1.38 7.05 -7.56
N SER A 65 -1.65 8.35 -7.57
CA SER A 65 -1.54 9.19 -8.77
C SER A 65 -0.13 9.22 -9.38
N THR A 66 0.91 9.12 -8.54
CA THR A 66 2.31 9.20 -8.98
C THR A 66 2.75 7.89 -9.63
N THR A 67 2.55 6.76 -8.94
CA THR A 67 2.98 5.45 -9.46
C THR A 67 1.96 4.85 -10.41
N ARG A 68 0.71 5.32 -10.42
CA ARG A 68 -0.46 4.71 -11.09
C ARG A 68 -0.84 3.31 -10.59
N TYR A 69 -0.10 2.77 -9.61
CA TYR A 69 -0.32 1.45 -9.05
C TYR A 69 -0.81 1.53 -7.61
N ARG A 70 -1.58 0.52 -7.21
CA ARG A 70 -2.02 0.30 -5.83
C ARG A 70 -0.80 -0.14 -5.00
N PRO A 71 -0.51 0.47 -3.84
CA PRO A 71 0.63 0.05 -3.00
C PRO A 71 0.57 -1.42 -2.59
N PHE A 72 -0.63 -1.97 -2.38
CA PHE A 72 -0.81 -3.39 -2.07
C PHE A 72 -0.30 -4.30 -3.21
N THR A 73 -0.64 -3.96 -4.46
CA THR A 73 -0.22 -4.73 -5.63
C THR A 73 1.29 -4.71 -5.80
N LEU A 74 1.95 -3.57 -5.56
CA LEU A 74 3.41 -3.49 -5.63
C LEU A 74 4.11 -4.34 -4.57
N MET A 75 3.49 -4.54 -3.40
CA MET A 75 4.09 -5.30 -2.31
C MET A 75 3.83 -6.81 -2.41
N TYR A 76 2.64 -7.21 -2.87
CA TYR A 76 2.20 -8.62 -2.83
C TYR A 76 2.01 -9.25 -4.20
N GLY A 77 2.21 -8.51 -5.30
CA GLY A 77 1.98 -9.01 -6.66
C GLY A 77 0.54 -9.46 -6.89
N ARG A 78 -0.45 -8.91 -6.18
CA ARG A 78 -1.86 -9.22 -6.41
C ARG A 78 -2.75 -8.06 -6.01
N GLN A 79 -3.91 -7.94 -6.64
CA GLN A 79 -4.92 -6.98 -6.22
C GLN A 79 -5.64 -7.50 -4.97
N VAL A 80 -5.81 -6.63 -3.98
CA VAL A 80 -6.68 -6.92 -2.84
C VAL A 80 -8.13 -6.75 -3.27
N ARG A 81 -8.99 -7.70 -2.91
CA ARG A 81 -10.44 -7.54 -2.98
C ARG A 81 -10.89 -6.81 -1.71
N GLY A 82 -11.10 -5.50 -1.82
CA GLY A 82 -11.51 -4.69 -0.68
C GLY A 82 -13.01 -4.36 -0.68
N PRO A 83 -13.48 -3.58 0.30
CA PRO A 83 -14.89 -3.20 0.41
C PRO A 83 -15.41 -2.48 -0.84
N ALA A 84 -14.58 -1.72 -1.54
CA ALA A 84 -15.00 -1.01 -2.75
C ALA A 84 -15.32 -1.99 -3.89
N ASP A 85 -14.50 -3.02 -4.07
CA ASP A 85 -14.74 -4.07 -5.07
C ASP A 85 -16.01 -4.86 -4.73
N ILE A 86 -16.22 -5.19 -3.44
CA ILE A 86 -17.44 -5.89 -2.98
C ILE A 86 -18.69 -5.07 -3.26
N ILE A 87 -18.66 -3.76 -2.96
CA ILE A 87 -19.80 -2.87 -3.23
C ILE A 87 -20.07 -2.79 -4.75
N ALA A 88 -19.00 -2.74 -5.57
CA ALA A 88 -19.13 -2.72 -7.02
C ALA A 88 -19.79 -4.00 -7.56
N ASP A 89 -19.41 -5.18 -7.04
CA ASP A 89 -20.01 -6.47 -7.42
C ASP A 89 -21.51 -6.48 -7.11
N ILE A 90 -21.89 -6.07 -5.89
CA ILE A 90 -23.29 -6.02 -5.44
C ILE A 90 -24.10 -5.07 -6.33
N CYS A 91 -23.59 -3.86 -6.59
CA CYS A 91 -24.28 -2.87 -7.42
C CYS A 91 -24.41 -3.30 -8.89
N SER A 92 -23.48 -4.13 -9.39
CA SER A 92 -23.48 -4.61 -10.77
C SER A 92 -24.39 -5.83 -10.97
N GLY A 93 -24.98 -6.38 -9.91
CA GLY A 93 -25.83 -7.57 -9.97
C GLY A 93 -25.07 -8.83 -10.39
N THR A 94 -23.74 -8.80 -10.33
CA THR A 94 -22.85 -9.92 -10.67
C THR A 94 -22.50 -10.66 -9.38
N ASP A 95 -23.47 -11.34 -8.76
CA ASP A 95 -23.23 -12.33 -7.71
C ASP A 95 -22.55 -13.61 -8.25
N ASN A 96 -21.81 -13.49 -9.35
CA ASN A 96 -20.97 -14.56 -9.87
C ASN A 96 -19.69 -14.58 -9.03
N ILE A 97 -19.77 -15.21 -7.86
CA ILE A 97 -18.59 -15.86 -7.28
C ILE A 97 -18.23 -16.96 -8.28
N VAL A 98 -17.50 -16.62 -9.33
CA VAL A 98 -16.83 -17.61 -10.15
C VAL A 98 -15.76 -18.17 -9.22
N GLU A 99 -16.06 -19.29 -8.55
CA GLU A 99 -15.02 -20.17 -8.03
C GLU A 99 -14.26 -20.69 -9.24
N GLU A 100 -13.35 -19.85 -9.75
CA GLU A 100 -12.40 -20.25 -10.74
C GLU A 100 -11.54 -21.30 -10.05
N HIS A 101 -11.77 -22.57 -10.39
CA HIS A 101 -10.91 -23.67 -9.97
C HIS A 101 -9.56 -23.50 -10.65
N ILE A 102 -8.74 -22.61 -10.10
CA ILE A 102 -7.37 -22.39 -10.55
C ILE A 102 -6.55 -23.52 -9.96
N PHE A 103 -5.92 -24.33 -10.81
CA PHE A 103 -4.95 -25.30 -10.34
C PHE A 103 -3.80 -24.59 -9.61
N PHE A 104 -3.31 -25.19 -8.53
CA PHE A 104 -2.26 -24.61 -7.71
C PHE A 104 -1.05 -24.15 -8.53
N HIS A 105 -0.65 -24.93 -9.54
CA HIS A 105 0.46 -24.61 -10.42
C HIS A 105 0.23 -23.33 -11.22
N ASP A 106 -0.96 -23.16 -11.80
CA ASP A 106 -1.32 -21.97 -12.59
C ASP A 106 -1.40 -20.73 -11.71
N TYR A 107 -1.94 -20.86 -10.50
CA TYR A 107 -1.93 -19.78 -9.51
C TYR A 107 -0.50 -19.37 -9.12
N ALA A 108 0.37 -20.34 -8.84
CA ALA A 108 1.76 -20.09 -8.45
C ALA A 108 2.53 -19.41 -9.58
N ASN A 109 2.36 -19.86 -10.83
CA ASN A 109 2.98 -19.24 -12.00
C ASN A 109 2.48 -17.79 -12.19
N ARG A 110 1.16 -17.55 -12.08
CA ARG A 110 0.59 -16.21 -12.19
C ARG A 110 1.13 -15.29 -11.10
N LEU A 111 1.12 -15.74 -9.85
CA LEU A 111 1.64 -14.96 -8.72
C LEU A 111 3.12 -14.63 -8.90
N TYR A 112 3.92 -15.59 -9.38
CA TYR A 112 5.34 -15.35 -9.66
C TYR A 112 5.51 -14.23 -10.70
N GLN A 113 4.79 -14.32 -11.83
CA GLN A 113 4.82 -13.30 -12.87
C GLN A 113 4.40 -11.91 -12.34
N ASP A 114 3.32 -11.87 -11.55
CA ASP A 114 2.81 -10.62 -11.00
C ASP A 114 3.78 -9.99 -9.99
N ILE A 115 4.43 -10.79 -9.15
CA ILE A 115 5.46 -10.31 -8.21
C ILE A 115 6.68 -9.80 -8.98
N THR A 116 7.16 -10.53 -9.99
CA THR A 116 8.30 -10.08 -10.82
C THR A 116 8.00 -8.74 -11.47
N LYS A 117 6.82 -8.61 -12.08
CA LYS A 117 6.36 -7.36 -12.69
C LYS A 117 6.23 -6.23 -11.67
N ALA A 118 5.69 -6.52 -10.48
CA ALA A 118 5.59 -5.55 -9.39
C ALA A 118 6.97 -5.04 -8.94
N CYS A 119 7.96 -5.94 -8.85
CA CYS A 119 9.35 -5.59 -8.53
C CYS A 119 9.99 -4.72 -9.62
N GLU A 120 9.78 -5.03 -10.90
CA GLU A 120 10.27 -4.22 -12.03
C GLU A 120 9.72 -2.79 -11.96
N ILE A 121 8.40 -2.66 -11.81
CA ILE A 121 7.73 -1.38 -11.66
C ILE A 121 8.26 -0.62 -10.44
N ALA A 122 8.43 -1.30 -9.30
CA ALA A 122 8.97 -0.67 -8.09
C ALA A 122 10.40 -0.19 -8.30
N ALA A 123 11.24 -0.95 -9.00
CA ALA A 123 12.61 -0.59 -9.32
C ALA A 123 12.69 0.62 -10.27
N GLU A 124 11.82 0.69 -11.28
CA GLU A 124 11.72 1.86 -12.18
C GLU A 124 11.32 3.13 -11.42
N ASN A 125 10.31 3.04 -10.55
CA ASN A 125 9.85 4.16 -9.73
C ASN A 125 10.87 4.55 -8.64
N GLY A 126 11.71 3.62 -8.19
CA GLY A 126 12.79 3.86 -7.23
C GLY A 126 13.97 4.63 -7.82
N LYS A 127 14.22 4.52 -9.13
CA LYS A 127 15.31 5.23 -9.84
C LYS A 127 14.99 6.68 -10.20
N LEU A 128 13.72 7.08 -10.11
CA LEU A 128 13.25 8.42 -10.48
C LEU A 128 13.30 9.44 -9.31
N ASN A 129 13.82 9.06 -8.15
CA ASN A 129 13.98 9.93 -6.98
C ASN A 129 15.44 10.12 -6.58
#